data_AF-A0A3M0WQ65-F1
#
_entry.id   AF-A0A3M0WQ65-F1
#
_cell.length_a   1.000
_cell.length_b   1.000
_cell.length_c   1.000
_cell.angle_alpha   90.00
_cell.angle_beta   90.00
_cell.angle_gamma   90.00
#
_symmetry.space_group_name_H-M   'P 1'
#
loop_
_entity.id
_entity.type
_entity.pdbx_description
1 polymer ?
#
loop_
_entity_poly.entity_id
_entity_poly.type
_entity_poly.pdbx_seq_one_letter_code
_entity_poly.pdbx_strand_id
1 'polypeptide(L)'
;MKRRTFLKATGATALAAATPAPLFAGGGKVKAGFIYVGPVGDGGWSYQHDQGRKAVEAAYGDKVETSYVESVPEGADAERVMTQMALSGHDIIFATSFGYMDAVQNVAKKFPKVKFEHATGYKRAPNVATYSSRFYEGRAVIGTIAGMVTKTNKVGYIASYPIPEVIRGINSAFIHARKKNPNVEFKIVWVFTWFDPAKEADAAKALIEQGCDVIM
;
A
#
# COMPACT_ATOMS: atom_id res chain seq x y z
N MET A 1 31.75 41.43 -58.28
CA MET A 1 31.77 42.89 -58.04
C MET A 1 30.35 43.36 -57.72
N LYS A 2 30.17 44.15 -56.64
CA LYS A 2 28.94 44.84 -56.16
C LYS A 2 27.90 43.94 -55.45
N ARG A 3 27.83 43.86 -54.11
CA ARG A 3 27.38 44.80 -53.04
C ARG A 3 25.85 45.06 -53.03
N ARG A 4 25.24 44.81 -51.85
CA ARG A 4 24.11 45.54 -51.19
C ARG A 4 22.68 45.17 -51.65
N THR A 5 21.64 45.01 -50.84
CA THR A 5 21.37 44.88 -49.38
C THR A 5 19.86 44.54 -49.21
N PHE A 6 19.46 43.97 -48.05
CA PHE A 6 18.10 44.00 -47.45
C PHE A 6 16.98 43.24 -48.20
N LEU A 7 16.08 42.46 -47.57
CA LEU A 7 15.34 42.69 -46.33
C LEU A 7 14.80 41.34 -45.77
N LYS A 8 14.69 41.31 -44.45
CA LYS A 8 14.17 40.28 -43.54
C LYS A 8 12.75 39.78 -43.84
N ALA A 9 12.49 38.48 -43.64
CA ALA A 9 11.25 37.90 -43.08
C ALA A 9 11.50 36.42 -42.70
N THR A 10 12.03 36.13 -41.51
CA THR A 10 11.29 35.59 -40.35
C THR A 10 10.16 34.61 -40.68
N GLY A 11 10.43 33.32 -40.49
CA GLY A 11 9.46 32.24 -40.42
C GLY A 11 9.99 31.11 -39.54
N ALA A 12 10.16 31.37 -38.24
CA ALA A 12 10.47 30.34 -37.26
C ALA A 12 9.15 29.79 -36.72
N THR A 13 8.77 28.59 -37.17
CA THR A 13 7.70 27.79 -36.58
C THR A 13 8.13 27.31 -35.19
N ALA A 14 7.62 27.98 -34.15
CA ALA A 14 7.81 27.57 -32.77
C ALA A 14 7.00 26.28 -32.50
N LEU A 15 7.71 25.20 -32.23
CA LEU A 15 7.18 23.98 -31.63
C LEU A 15 6.70 24.36 -30.22
N ALA A 16 5.39 24.48 -30.02
CA ALA A 16 4.82 24.68 -28.70
C ALA A 16 5.02 23.38 -27.89
N ALA A 17 6.10 23.32 -27.12
CA ALA A 17 6.22 22.36 -26.04
C ALA A 17 5.11 22.66 -25.04
N ALA A 18 4.07 21.84 -25.03
CA ALA A 18 3.06 21.83 -23.98
C ALA A 18 3.75 21.37 -22.70
N THR A 19 4.30 22.31 -21.93
CA THR A 19 4.66 22.08 -20.53
C THR A 19 3.37 21.74 -19.78
N PRO A 20 3.28 20.59 -19.09
CA PRO A 20 2.15 20.35 -18.20
C PRO A 20 2.17 21.45 -17.13
N ALA A 21 1.10 22.24 -17.07
CA ALA A 21 0.94 23.24 -16.03
C ALA A 21 0.98 22.55 -14.66
N PRO A 22 1.72 23.09 -13.68
CA PRO A 22 1.66 22.56 -12.32
C PRO A 22 0.25 22.80 -11.78
N LEU A 23 -0.46 21.71 -11.50
CA LEU A 23 -1.85 21.71 -11.03
C LEU A 23 -2.00 22.12 -9.56
N PHE A 24 -0.99 22.78 -8.98
CA PHE A 24 -1.01 23.29 -7.62
C PHE A 24 -0.55 24.76 -7.62
N ALA A 25 -1.35 25.62 -8.25
CA ALA A 25 -1.27 27.06 -8.08
C ALA A 25 -2.08 27.47 -6.84
N GLY A 26 -1.54 27.15 -5.66
CA GLY A 26 -2.02 27.63 -4.38
C GLY A 26 -0.86 27.50 -3.41
N GLY A 27 -0.27 28.61 -2.97
CA GLY A 27 0.93 28.63 -2.11
C GLY A 27 0.73 28.10 -0.69
N GLY A 28 -0.18 27.14 -0.49
CA GLY A 28 -0.45 26.46 0.78
C GLY A 28 0.23 25.09 0.86
N LYS A 29 0.32 24.56 2.08
CA LYS A 29 0.83 23.21 2.35
C LYS A 29 -0.14 22.17 1.80
N VAL A 30 0.38 21.07 1.26
CA VAL A 30 -0.46 19.91 0.91
C VAL A 30 -0.87 19.21 2.19
N LYS A 31 -2.18 19.09 2.43
CA LYS A 31 -2.73 18.40 3.61
C LYS A 31 -3.02 16.93 3.29
N ALA A 32 -2.22 16.01 3.83
CA ALA A 32 -2.26 14.59 3.54
C ALA A 32 -2.79 13.76 4.72
N GLY A 33 -3.90 13.05 4.51
CA GLY A 33 -4.52 12.18 5.51
C GLY A 33 -4.13 10.72 5.30
N PHE A 34 -3.88 9.98 6.38
CA PHE A 34 -3.55 8.55 6.35
C PHE A 34 -4.52 7.78 7.23
N ILE A 35 -5.06 6.66 6.73
CA ILE A 35 -5.98 5.82 7.49
C ILE A 35 -5.42 4.42 7.58
N TYR A 36 -5.25 3.95 8.83
CA TYR A 36 -4.67 2.65 9.15
C TYR A 36 -5.71 1.69 9.73
N VAL A 37 -5.63 0.41 9.34
CA VAL A 37 -6.52 -0.65 9.84
C VAL A 37 -6.13 -1.16 11.22
N GLY A 38 -4.84 -1.06 11.56
CA GLY A 38 -4.31 -1.39 12.89
C GLY A 38 -3.74 -0.15 13.60
N PRO A 39 -3.24 -0.35 14.82
CA PRO A 39 -2.53 0.69 15.56
C PRO A 39 -1.11 0.88 15.01
N VAL A 40 -0.56 2.10 15.12
CA VAL A 40 0.85 2.39 14.80
C VAL A 40 1.81 1.54 15.66
N GLY A 41 1.36 1.06 16.82
CA GLY A 41 2.09 0.15 17.70
C GLY A 41 2.11 -1.32 17.26
N ASP A 42 1.56 -1.69 16.10
CA ASP A 42 1.54 -3.10 15.63
C ASP A 42 2.92 -3.68 15.30
N GLY A 43 3.97 -2.85 15.22
CA GLY A 43 5.33 -3.27 14.92
C GLY A 43 5.51 -3.84 13.50
N GLY A 44 4.51 -3.67 12.63
CA GLY A 44 4.43 -4.30 11.33
C GLY A 44 3.76 -3.41 10.29
N TRP A 45 2.53 -3.72 9.90
CA TRP A 45 1.87 -3.11 8.74
C TRP A 45 1.61 -1.61 8.90
N SER A 46 0.85 -1.23 9.93
CA SER A 46 0.44 0.15 10.18
C SER A 46 1.64 0.97 10.66
N TYR A 47 2.52 0.37 11.45
CA TYR A 47 3.81 0.96 11.80
C TYR A 47 4.60 1.36 10.54
N GLN A 48 4.77 0.46 9.56
CA GLN A 48 5.55 0.76 8.35
C GLN A 48 4.88 1.80 7.46
N HIS A 49 3.54 1.84 7.39
CA HIS A 49 2.82 2.93 6.73
C HIS A 49 3.07 4.28 7.45
N ASP A 50 3.09 4.29 8.77
CA ASP A 50 3.37 5.49 9.56
C ASP A 50 4.83 5.97 9.43
N GLN A 51 5.79 5.04 9.33
CA GLN A 51 7.17 5.39 8.97
C GLN A 51 7.22 6.02 7.57
N GLY A 52 6.43 5.51 6.62
CA GLY A 52 6.26 6.12 5.30
C GLY A 52 5.73 7.56 5.37
N ARG A 53 4.69 7.80 6.19
CA ARG A 53 4.16 9.15 6.45
C ARG A 53 5.21 10.08 7.05
N LYS A 54 5.95 9.63 8.05
CA LYS A 54 7.06 10.39 8.66
C LYS A 54 8.18 10.69 7.66
N ALA A 55 8.47 9.77 6.75
CA ALA A 55 9.44 10.00 5.67
C ALA A 55 8.96 11.09 4.69
N VAL A 56 7.65 11.17 4.43
CA VAL A 56 7.05 12.29 3.66
C VAL A 56 7.24 13.61 4.40
N GLU A 57 6.96 13.67 5.71
CA GLU A 57 7.20 14.86 6.52
C GLU A 57 8.68 15.28 6.49
N ALA A 58 9.60 14.34 6.64
CA ALA A 58 11.04 14.61 6.60
C ALA A 58 11.51 15.11 5.22
N ALA A 59 10.95 14.56 4.13
CA ALA A 59 11.38 14.89 2.77
C ALA A 59 10.82 16.24 2.28
N TYR A 60 9.60 16.61 2.68
CA TYR A 60 8.91 17.78 2.16
C TYR A 60 8.76 18.92 3.17
N GLY A 61 9.00 18.66 4.45
CA GLY A 61 9.04 19.67 5.50
C GLY A 61 7.77 20.51 5.56
N ASP A 62 7.94 21.82 5.46
CA ASP A 62 6.86 22.80 5.53
C ASP A 62 5.89 22.78 4.35
N LYS A 63 6.20 22.05 3.27
CA LYS A 63 5.31 21.91 2.10
C LYS A 63 4.16 20.93 2.35
N VAL A 64 4.22 20.14 3.41
CA VAL A 64 3.19 19.16 3.75
C VAL A 64 2.71 19.33 5.19
N GLU A 65 1.45 18.99 5.42
CA GLU A 65 0.86 18.79 6.74
C GLU A 65 0.22 17.41 6.72
N THR A 66 0.64 16.49 7.60
CA THR A 66 0.06 15.15 7.63
C THR A 66 -0.79 14.94 8.88
N SER A 67 -1.84 14.14 8.74
CA SER A 67 -2.61 13.62 9.87
C SER A 67 -2.94 12.16 9.63
N TYR A 68 -3.25 11.42 10.68
CA TYR A 68 -3.67 10.04 10.55
C TYR A 68 -4.76 9.67 11.55
N VAL A 69 -5.51 8.61 11.22
CA VAL A 69 -6.41 7.92 12.13
C VAL A 69 -6.10 6.44 12.06
N GLU A 70 -5.87 5.82 13.20
CA GLU A 70 -5.48 4.42 13.32
C GLU A 70 -6.64 3.54 13.79
N SER A 71 -6.46 2.22 13.69
CA SER A 71 -7.44 1.22 14.11
C SER A 71 -8.84 1.44 13.53
N VAL A 72 -8.92 1.88 12.27
CA VAL A 72 -10.19 2.18 11.60
C VAL A 72 -10.76 0.89 10.99
N PRO A 73 -11.93 0.41 11.46
CA PRO A 73 -12.55 -0.76 10.86
C PRO A 73 -12.92 -0.54 9.39
N GLU A 74 -12.89 -1.62 8.62
CA GLU A 74 -13.35 -1.62 7.23
C GLU A 74 -14.87 -1.38 7.14
N GLY A 75 -15.35 -0.96 5.96
CA GLY A 75 -16.76 -0.66 5.75
C GLY A 75 -17.17 0.76 6.18
N ALA A 76 -18.25 0.88 6.95
CA ALA A 76 -18.90 2.16 7.23
C ALA A 76 -18.01 3.15 8.00
N ASP A 77 -17.16 2.66 8.90
CA ASP A 77 -16.25 3.51 9.66
C ASP A 77 -15.15 4.11 8.77
N ALA A 78 -14.59 3.31 7.86
CA ALA A 78 -13.64 3.82 6.87
C ALA A 78 -14.26 4.93 6.00
N GLU A 79 -15.49 4.73 5.51
CA GLU A 79 -16.21 5.76 4.74
C GLU A 79 -16.44 7.04 5.57
N ARG A 80 -16.86 6.88 6.83
CA ARG A 80 -17.06 8.00 7.76
C ARG A 80 -15.76 8.79 7.99
N VAL A 81 -14.67 8.11 8.34
CA VAL A 81 -13.37 8.74 8.63
C VAL A 81 -12.83 9.46 7.39
N MET A 82 -12.85 8.82 6.22
CA MET A 82 -12.43 9.46 4.95
C MET A 82 -13.28 10.68 4.61
N THR A 83 -14.59 10.61 4.85
CA THR A 83 -15.49 11.74 4.64
C THR A 83 -15.12 12.91 5.57
N GLN A 84 -14.82 12.64 6.84
CA GLN A 84 -14.39 13.69 7.78
C GLN A 84 -13.05 14.30 7.39
N MET A 85 -12.09 13.51 6.93
CA MET A 85 -10.83 14.03 6.40
C MET A 85 -11.06 14.94 5.19
N ALA A 86 -11.88 14.52 4.23
CA ALA A 86 -12.20 15.32 3.05
C ALA A 86 -12.90 16.65 3.42
N LEU A 87 -13.87 16.62 4.35
CA LEU A 87 -14.54 17.82 4.87
C LEU A 87 -13.58 18.75 5.64
N SER A 88 -12.55 18.19 6.27
CA SER A 88 -11.51 18.93 6.98
C SER A 88 -10.42 19.50 6.07
N GLY A 89 -10.63 19.48 4.76
CA GLY A 89 -9.77 20.10 3.75
C GLY A 89 -8.51 19.34 3.41
N HIS A 90 -8.47 18.01 3.58
CA HIS A 90 -7.36 17.21 3.08
C HIS A 90 -7.34 17.21 1.54
N ASP A 91 -6.18 17.46 0.96
CA ASP A 91 -5.97 17.44 -0.50
C ASP A 91 -5.81 16.00 -1.02
N ILE A 92 -5.21 15.14 -0.21
CA ILE A 92 -4.96 13.73 -0.53
C ILE A 92 -5.20 12.83 0.69
N ILE A 93 -5.78 11.66 0.46
CA ILE A 93 -6.05 10.65 1.49
C ILE A 93 -5.47 9.29 1.06
N PHE A 94 -4.62 8.72 1.90
CA PHE A 94 -4.03 7.39 1.76
C PHE A 94 -4.83 6.39 2.60
N ALA A 95 -5.52 5.47 1.93
CA ALA A 95 -6.27 4.39 2.57
C ALA A 95 -5.43 3.11 2.54
N THR A 96 -4.88 2.69 3.69
CA THR A 96 -3.79 1.70 3.74
C THR A 96 -4.25 0.28 4.09
N SER A 97 -5.43 -0.14 3.64
CA SER A 97 -5.91 -1.53 3.78
C SER A 97 -6.77 -1.94 2.59
N PHE A 98 -6.71 -3.22 2.23
CA PHE A 98 -7.45 -3.79 1.11
C PHE A 98 -8.96 -3.50 1.20
N GLY A 99 -9.58 -3.74 2.37
CA GLY A 99 -11.04 -3.60 2.51
C GLY A 99 -11.56 -2.16 2.57
N TYR A 100 -10.68 -1.16 2.48
CA TYR A 100 -11.12 0.24 2.28
C TYR A 100 -11.55 0.55 0.84
N MET A 101 -11.36 -0.38 -0.11
CA MET A 101 -11.56 -0.15 -1.54
C MET A 101 -12.91 0.50 -1.87
N ASP A 102 -14.01 -0.05 -1.36
CA ASP A 102 -15.35 0.42 -1.71
C ASP A 102 -15.69 1.74 -1.01
N ALA A 103 -15.24 1.91 0.23
CA ALA A 103 -15.34 3.17 0.96
C ALA A 103 -14.59 4.30 0.23
N VAL A 104 -13.38 4.03 -0.29
CA VAL A 104 -12.62 5.00 -1.10
C VAL A 104 -13.43 5.40 -2.33
N GLN A 105 -13.99 4.43 -3.07
CA GLN A 105 -14.80 4.73 -4.25
C GLN A 105 -16.04 5.56 -3.93
N ASN A 106 -16.70 5.30 -2.79
CA ASN A 106 -17.88 6.03 -2.37
C ASN A 106 -17.56 7.47 -1.99
N VAL A 107 -16.49 7.69 -1.23
CA VAL A 107 -16.07 9.04 -0.81
C VAL A 107 -15.50 9.83 -1.99
N ALA A 108 -14.67 9.21 -2.83
CA ALA A 108 -14.05 9.87 -3.97
C ALA A 108 -15.07 10.46 -4.96
N LYS A 109 -16.23 9.80 -5.14
CA LYS A 109 -17.36 10.34 -5.94
C LYS A 109 -17.95 11.61 -5.37
N LYS A 110 -18.01 11.74 -4.04
CA LYS A 110 -18.56 12.90 -3.33
C LYS A 110 -17.57 14.08 -3.29
N PHE A 111 -16.27 13.80 -3.36
CA PHE A 111 -15.19 14.78 -3.24
C PHE A 111 -14.22 14.74 -4.44
N PRO A 112 -14.65 15.17 -5.64
CA PRO A 112 -13.86 15.02 -6.87
C PRO A 112 -12.55 15.82 -6.89
N LYS A 113 -12.40 16.81 -6.00
CA LYS A 113 -11.16 17.60 -5.86
C LYS A 113 -10.11 16.91 -4.99
N VAL A 114 -10.51 16.06 -4.06
CA VAL A 114 -9.62 15.31 -3.17
C VAL A 114 -9.04 14.12 -3.92
N LYS A 115 -7.73 13.88 -3.77
CA LYS A 115 -7.04 12.72 -4.34
C LYS A 115 -7.06 11.56 -3.35
N PHE A 116 -7.17 10.35 -3.86
CA PHE A 116 -7.17 9.13 -3.06
C PHE A 116 -6.14 8.15 -3.60
N GLU A 117 -5.40 7.55 -2.67
CA GLU A 117 -4.45 6.49 -2.95
C GLU A 117 -4.85 5.26 -2.12
N HIS A 118 -5.27 4.20 -2.79
CA HIS A 118 -5.74 2.98 -2.14
C HIS A 118 -4.69 1.88 -2.19
N ALA A 119 -4.28 1.39 -1.02
CA ALA A 119 -3.35 0.28 -0.93
C ALA A 119 -4.01 -1.02 -1.37
N THR A 120 -3.31 -1.76 -2.24
CA THR A 120 -3.52 -3.16 -2.62
C THR A 120 -4.81 -3.51 -3.38
N GLY A 121 -5.78 -2.60 -3.42
CA GLY A 121 -6.97 -2.74 -4.25
C GLY A 121 -6.74 -2.52 -5.74
N TYR A 122 -7.84 -2.59 -6.49
CA TYR A 122 -7.83 -2.57 -7.95
C TYR A 122 -8.87 -1.64 -8.58
N LYS A 123 -9.80 -1.07 -7.79
CA LYS A 123 -10.76 -0.09 -8.29
C LYS A 123 -10.10 1.29 -8.40
N ARG A 124 -10.24 1.93 -9.56
CA ARG A 124 -9.69 3.24 -9.87
C ARG A 124 -10.79 4.19 -10.37
N ALA A 125 -10.55 5.48 -10.23
CA ALA A 125 -11.42 6.57 -10.69
C ALA A 125 -10.55 7.79 -11.05
N PRO A 126 -11.08 8.85 -11.66
CA PRO A 126 -10.28 10.02 -12.05
C PRO A 126 -9.47 10.67 -10.91
N ASN A 127 -9.94 10.55 -9.66
CA ASN A 127 -9.26 11.00 -8.46
C ASN A 127 -8.87 9.87 -7.50
N VAL A 128 -8.88 8.61 -7.96
CA VAL A 128 -8.46 7.44 -7.18
C VAL A 128 -7.38 6.67 -7.92
N ALA A 129 -6.20 6.62 -7.34
CA ALA A 129 -5.12 5.73 -7.73
C ALA A 129 -4.97 4.58 -6.72
N THR A 130 -4.22 3.57 -7.13
CA THR A 130 -3.96 2.36 -6.35
C THR A 130 -2.46 2.11 -6.32
N TYR A 131 -1.94 1.67 -5.19
CA TYR A 131 -0.54 1.32 -5.03
C TYR A 131 -0.41 0.01 -4.26
N SER A 132 0.64 -0.75 -4.51
CA SER A 132 0.93 -2.01 -3.82
C SER A 132 2.41 -2.33 -3.94
N SER A 133 2.91 -3.24 -3.10
CA SER A 133 4.25 -3.79 -3.24
C SER A 133 4.20 -5.21 -3.78
N ARG A 134 5.29 -5.67 -4.39
CA ARG A 134 5.44 -7.07 -4.82
C ARG A 134 5.81 -7.95 -3.62
N PHE A 135 4.95 -8.00 -2.60
CA PHE A 135 5.21 -8.72 -1.34
C PHE A 135 5.63 -10.19 -1.54
N TYR A 136 5.08 -10.81 -2.60
CA TYR A 136 5.38 -12.19 -2.96
C TYR A 136 6.86 -12.43 -3.32
N GLU A 137 7.62 -11.40 -3.70
CA GLU A 137 9.07 -11.51 -3.94
C GLU A 137 9.83 -11.70 -2.61
N GLY A 138 9.47 -10.96 -1.56
CA GLY A 138 9.96 -11.23 -0.21
C GLY A 138 9.54 -12.61 0.30
N ARG A 139 8.30 -13.02 -0.01
CA ARG A 139 7.81 -14.38 0.32
C ARG A 139 8.60 -15.48 -0.39
N ALA A 140 9.12 -15.25 -1.60
CA ALA A 140 10.00 -16.20 -2.29
C ALA A 140 11.32 -16.41 -1.53
N VAL A 141 11.90 -15.34 -1.00
CA VAL A 141 13.14 -15.40 -0.21
C VAL A 141 12.91 -16.17 1.09
N ILE A 142 11.92 -15.78 1.89
CA ILE A 142 11.67 -16.47 3.17
C ILE A 142 11.17 -17.91 2.97
N GLY A 143 10.47 -18.20 1.86
CA GLY A 143 10.11 -19.56 1.48
C GLY A 143 11.34 -20.41 1.19
N THR A 144 12.30 -19.89 0.43
CA THR A 144 13.59 -20.55 0.19
C THR A 144 14.29 -20.87 1.50
N ILE A 145 14.36 -19.90 2.42
CA ILE A 145 14.97 -20.08 3.75
C ILE A 145 14.21 -21.14 4.54
N ALA A 146 12.88 -21.07 4.60
CA ALA A 146 12.04 -22.03 5.31
C ALA A 146 12.30 -23.48 4.85
N GLY A 147 12.37 -23.70 3.53
CA GLY A 147 12.70 -25.01 2.96
C GLY A 147 14.11 -25.48 3.32
N MET A 148 15.08 -24.58 3.54
CA MET A 148 16.44 -24.94 3.94
C MET A 148 16.59 -25.25 5.44
N VAL A 149 15.81 -24.58 6.29
CA VAL A 149 16.01 -24.64 7.75
C VAL A 149 15.03 -25.56 8.48
N THR A 150 13.89 -25.88 7.88
CA THR A 150 12.92 -26.82 8.48
C THR A 150 13.57 -28.20 8.67
N LYS A 151 13.37 -28.78 9.85
CA LYS A 151 13.80 -30.12 10.25
C LYS A 151 12.63 -31.10 10.21
N THR A 152 11.40 -30.62 10.36
CA THR A 152 10.18 -31.44 10.34
C THR A 152 9.51 -31.52 8.97
N ASN A 153 10.00 -30.75 7.99
CA ASN A 153 9.35 -30.48 6.70
C ASN A 153 8.02 -29.72 6.81
N LYS A 154 7.61 -29.27 8.01
CA LYS A 154 6.32 -28.60 8.22
C LYS A 154 6.53 -27.12 8.49
N VAL A 155 5.96 -26.29 7.64
CA VAL A 155 5.97 -24.83 7.76
C VAL A 155 4.55 -24.36 8.09
N GLY A 156 4.40 -23.56 9.14
CA GLY A 156 3.14 -22.94 9.51
C GLY A 156 3.00 -21.57 8.87
N TYR A 157 1.83 -21.27 8.31
CA TYR A 157 1.50 -19.98 7.71
C TYR A 157 0.24 -19.43 8.38
N ILE A 158 0.36 -18.26 9.03
CA ILE A 158 -0.77 -17.56 9.62
C ILE A 158 -1.29 -16.55 8.58
N ALA A 159 -2.52 -16.77 8.12
CA ALA A 159 -3.10 -16.05 7.00
C ALA A 159 -4.31 -15.23 7.45
N SER A 160 -4.42 -14.00 6.96
CA SER A 160 -5.52 -13.09 7.31
C SER A 160 -6.81 -13.45 6.57
N TYR A 161 -6.90 -13.05 5.29
CA TYR A 161 -8.05 -13.29 4.41
C TYR A 161 -7.62 -13.92 3.09
N PRO A 162 -8.45 -14.78 2.46
CA PRO A 162 -8.13 -15.45 1.20
C PRO A 162 -8.26 -14.51 -0.01
N ILE A 163 -7.60 -13.36 0.02
CA ILE A 163 -7.55 -12.38 -1.06
C ILE A 163 -6.31 -12.57 -1.94
N PRO A 164 -6.27 -12.03 -3.17
CA PRO A 164 -5.15 -12.24 -4.11
C PRO A 164 -3.77 -11.93 -3.54
N GLU A 165 -3.64 -10.92 -2.67
CA GLU A 165 -2.37 -10.62 -2.01
C GLU A 165 -1.84 -11.77 -1.17
N VAL A 166 -2.67 -12.31 -0.28
CA VAL A 166 -2.31 -13.37 0.66
C VAL A 166 -2.06 -14.68 -0.09
N ILE A 167 -2.92 -15.00 -1.07
CA ILE A 167 -2.75 -16.19 -1.91
C ILE A 167 -1.44 -16.15 -2.70
N ARG A 168 -1.08 -15.00 -3.28
CA ARG A 168 0.24 -14.84 -3.95
C ARG A 168 1.39 -15.04 -2.97
N GLY A 169 1.26 -14.55 -1.74
CA GLY A 169 2.26 -14.73 -0.70
C GLY A 169 2.49 -16.19 -0.33
N ILE A 170 1.40 -16.91 -0.03
CA ILE A 170 1.42 -18.35 0.29
C ILE A 170 2.03 -19.16 -0.86
N ASN A 171 1.53 -18.95 -2.09
CA ASN A 171 2.01 -19.69 -3.27
C ASN A 171 3.49 -19.43 -3.53
N SER A 172 3.94 -18.18 -3.45
CA SER A 172 5.34 -17.83 -3.67
C SER A 172 6.25 -18.48 -2.63
N ALA A 173 5.88 -18.41 -1.35
CA ALA A 173 6.64 -19.05 -0.28
C ALA A 173 6.73 -20.57 -0.48
N PHE A 174 5.60 -21.23 -0.76
CA PHE A 174 5.55 -22.68 -0.96
C PHE A 174 6.39 -23.15 -2.17
N ILE A 175 6.22 -22.51 -3.33
CA ILE A 175 6.96 -22.88 -4.55
C ILE A 175 8.46 -22.78 -4.34
N HIS A 176 8.92 -21.76 -3.61
CA HIS A 176 10.35 -21.56 -3.35
C HIS A 176 10.89 -22.47 -2.23
N ALA A 177 10.10 -22.74 -1.19
CA ALA A 177 10.44 -23.75 -0.19
C ALA A 177 10.61 -25.13 -0.84
N ARG A 178 9.68 -25.53 -1.72
CA ARG A 178 9.70 -26.84 -2.39
C ARG A 178 10.93 -27.06 -3.28
N LYS A 179 11.51 -25.99 -3.83
CA LYS A 179 12.76 -26.05 -4.59
C LYS A 179 13.97 -26.44 -3.72
N LYS A 180 13.92 -26.19 -2.41
CA LYS A 180 14.97 -26.54 -1.44
C LYS A 180 14.67 -27.81 -0.67
N ASN A 181 13.39 -28.08 -0.44
CA ASN A 181 12.91 -29.28 0.23
C ASN A 181 11.66 -29.82 -0.49
N PRO A 182 11.81 -30.86 -1.35
CA PRO A 182 10.68 -31.43 -2.10
C PRO A 182 9.56 -32.01 -1.22
N ASN A 183 9.86 -32.34 0.04
CA ASN A 183 8.94 -32.92 1.01
C ASN A 183 8.25 -31.87 1.90
N VAL A 184 8.53 -30.57 1.69
CA VAL A 184 7.95 -29.52 2.53
C VAL A 184 6.42 -29.46 2.40
N GLU A 185 5.75 -29.36 3.53
CA GLU A 185 4.32 -29.14 3.67
C GLU A 185 4.05 -27.80 4.33
N PHE A 186 3.04 -27.07 3.85
CA PHE A 186 2.55 -25.86 4.49
C PHE A 186 1.24 -26.17 5.22
N LYS A 187 1.15 -25.81 6.51
CA LYS A 187 -0.08 -25.80 7.29
C LYS A 187 -0.57 -24.37 7.40
N ILE A 188 -1.76 -24.10 6.91
CA ILE A 188 -2.31 -22.73 6.83
C ILE A 188 -3.43 -22.60 7.85
N VAL A 189 -3.36 -21.57 8.70
CA VAL A 189 -4.44 -21.17 9.61
C VAL A 189 -4.95 -19.81 9.17
N TRP A 190 -6.26 -19.71 8.94
CA TRP A 190 -6.92 -18.46 8.59
C TRP A 190 -7.48 -17.78 9.85
N VAL A 191 -6.98 -16.60 10.19
CA VAL A 191 -7.42 -15.84 11.38
C VAL A 191 -8.57 -14.85 11.09
N PHE A 192 -8.86 -14.59 9.81
CA PHE A 192 -9.94 -13.71 9.35
C PHE A 192 -9.90 -12.29 9.95
N THR A 193 -8.68 -11.78 10.14
CA THR A 193 -8.37 -10.43 10.58
C THR A 193 -6.97 -10.04 10.09
N TRP A 194 -6.72 -8.75 9.91
CA TRP A 194 -5.39 -8.22 9.62
C TRP A 194 -4.54 -8.02 10.87
N PHE A 195 -5.19 -7.81 12.02
CA PHE A 195 -4.51 -7.53 13.28
C PHE A 195 -5.37 -8.01 14.45
N ASP A 196 -4.91 -9.04 15.15
CA ASP A 196 -5.46 -9.54 16.41
C ASP A 196 -4.37 -10.37 17.10
N PRO A 197 -3.52 -9.74 17.93
CA PRO A 197 -2.37 -10.41 18.54
C PRO A 197 -2.73 -11.68 19.33
N ALA A 198 -3.94 -11.75 19.90
CA ALA A 198 -4.40 -12.93 20.62
C ALA A 198 -4.68 -14.09 19.65
N LYS A 199 -5.44 -13.86 18.58
CA LYS A 199 -5.69 -14.89 17.56
C LYS A 199 -4.44 -15.30 16.81
N GLU A 200 -3.54 -14.36 16.52
CA GLU A 200 -2.25 -14.64 15.90
C GLU A 200 -1.39 -15.53 16.80
N ALA A 201 -1.32 -15.24 18.10
CA ALA A 201 -0.60 -16.07 19.05
C ALA A 201 -1.20 -17.48 19.18
N ASP A 202 -2.52 -17.60 19.21
CA ASP A 202 -3.19 -18.90 19.29
C ASP A 202 -3.04 -19.72 18.00
N ALA A 203 -3.09 -19.07 16.83
CA ALA A 203 -2.77 -19.71 15.55
C ALA A 203 -1.32 -20.21 15.51
N ALA A 204 -0.37 -19.41 15.99
CA ALA A 204 1.04 -19.79 16.07
C ALA A 204 1.24 -21.02 16.97
N LYS A 205 0.66 -21.01 18.18
CA LYS A 205 0.71 -22.16 19.11
C LYS A 205 0.15 -23.42 18.46
N ALA A 206 -1.03 -23.33 17.85
CA ALA A 206 -1.67 -24.48 17.19
C ALA A 206 -0.81 -25.06 16.06
N LEU A 207 -0.15 -24.21 15.26
CA LEU A 207 0.77 -24.65 14.20
C LEU A 207 2.02 -25.35 14.78
N ILE A 208 2.57 -24.81 15.86
CA ILE A 208 3.71 -25.40 16.58
C ILE A 208 3.33 -26.77 17.16
N GLU A 209 2.16 -26.88 17.80
CA GLU A 209 1.64 -28.15 18.34
C GLU A 209 1.40 -29.21 17.24
N GLN A 210 1.09 -28.78 16.01
CA GLN A 210 0.99 -29.66 14.84
C GLN A 210 2.36 -30.05 14.23
N GLY A 211 3.45 -29.59 14.84
CA GLY A 211 4.83 -29.92 14.51
C GLY A 211 5.46 -29.00 13.44
N CYS A 212 4.89 -27.81 13.20
CA CYS A 212 5.56 -26.81 12.37
C CYS A 212 6.76 -26.23 13.13
N ASP A 213 7.92 -26.17 12.50
CA ASP A 213 9.16 -25.65 13.11
C ASP A 213 9.65 -24.33 12.49
N VAL A 214 8.93 -23.83 11.49
CA VAL A 214 9.06 -22.48 10.91
C VAL A 214 7.66 -21.87 10.81
N ILE A 215 7.49 -20.63 11.29
CA ILE A 215 6.24 -19.87 11.26
C ILE A 215 6.40 -18.62 10.40
N MET A 216 5.37 -18.26 9.62
CA MET A 216 5.37 -17.12 8.71
C MET A 216 4.00 -16.46 8.52
#